data_AF-A0A0Q8EPC7-F1
#
_entry.id   AF-A0A0Q8EPC7-F1
#
_cell.length_a   1.000
_cell.length_b   1.000
_cell.length_c   1.000
_cell.angle_alpha   90.00
_cell.angle_beta   90.00
_cell.angle_gamma   90.00
#
_symmetry.space_group_name_H-M   'P 1'
#
loop_
_entity.id
_entity.type
_entity.pdbx_description
1 polymer ?
#
loop_
_entity_poly.entity_id
_entity_poly.type
_entity_poly.pdbx_seq_one_letter_code
_entity_poly.pdbx_strand_id
1 'polypeptide(L)' 'MAYSDDLKRMSMEQIAQATSGWAVGTRDHWLCLFEIERRRNRGPTIRSWIAIAISVLALVVSVVGAI' A
#
# COMPACT_ATOMS: atom_id res chain seq x y z
N MET A 1 -18.78 16.11 -10.82
CA MET A 1 -18.15 15.38 -9.69
C MET A 1 -16.85 14.78 -10.21
N ALA A 2 -15.72 15.06 -9.58
CA ALA A 2 -14.42 14.58 -10.08
C ALA A 2 -14.23 13.11 -9.71
N TYR A 3 -14.16 12.22 -10.71
CA TYR A 3 -13.94 10.77 -10.56
C TYR A 3 -12.72 10.43 -9.67
N SER A 4 -11.75 11.35 -9.60
CA SER A 4 -10.59 11.28 -8.72
C SER A 4 -10.90 11.22 -7.23
N ASP A 5 -12.00 11.83 -6.77
CA ASP A 5 -12.36 11.80 -5.35
C ASP A 5 -13.11 10.52 -4.97
N ASP A 6 -13.84 9.94 -5.91
CA ASP A 6 -14.49 8.64 -5.73
C ASP A 6 -13.45 7.51 -5.67
N LEU A 7 -12.38 7.58 -6.50
CA LEU A 7 -11.26 6.63 -6.47
C LEU A 7 -10.56 6.57 -5.11
N LYS A 8 -10.46 7.69 -4.39
CA LYS A 8 -9.86 7.72 -3.04
C LYS A 8 -10.70 6.96 -2.01
N ARG A 9 -12.01 6.84 -2.22
CA ARG A 9 -12.95 6.17 -1.31
C ARG A 9 -13.12 4.68 -1.62
N MET A 10 -12.72 4.25 -2.81
CA MET A 10 -12.80 2.85 -3.24
C MET A 10 -11.73 1.97 -2.57
N SER A 11 -12.08 0.70 -2.32
CA SER A 11 -11.13 -0.33 -1.89
C SER A 11 -10.15 -0.69 -3.03
N MET A 12 -9.04 -1.35 -2.72
CA MET A 12 -8.06 -1.73 -3.74
C MET A 12 -8.65 -2.69 -4.78
N GLU A 13 -9.50 -3.61 -4.34
CA GLU A 13 -10.22 -4.56 -5.20
C GLU A 13 -11.17 -3.83 -6.15
N GLN A 14 -11.89 -2.83 -5.64
CA GLN A 14 -12.80 -2.01 -6.44
C GLN A 14 -12.04 -1.17 -7.49
N ILE A 15 -10.86 -0.64 -7.14
CA ILE A 15 -10.02 0.10 -8.09
C ILE A 15 -9.48 -0.84 -9.17
N ALA A 16 -9.03 -2.05 -8.80
CA ALA A 16 -8.56 -3.05 -9.76
C ALA A 16 -9.68 -3.47 -10.72
N GLN A 17 -10.88 -3.70 -10.20
CA GLN A 17 -12.05 -4.05 -11.00
C GLN A 17 -12.48 -2.90 -11.92
N ALA A 18 -12.49 -1.65 -11.41
CA ALA A 18 -12.76 -0.47 -12.22
C ALA A 18 -11.74 -0.35 -13.36
N THR A 19 -10.46 -0.55 -13.08
CA THR A 19 -9.36 -0.49 -14.07
C THR A 19 -9.57 -1.45 -15.24
N SER A 20 -10.17 -2.63 -14.99
CA SER A 20 -10.47 -3.63 -16.02
C SER A 20 -11.57 -3.21 -17.00
N GLY A 21 -12.43 -2.25 -16.61
CA GLY A 21 -13.50 -1.71 -17.44
C GLY A 21 -13.07 -0.53 -18.33
N TRP A 22 -11.88 0.03 -18.12
CA TRP A 22 -11.40 1.18 -18.88
C TRP A 22 -10.49 0.78 -20.03
N ALA A 23 -10.68 1.42 -21.19
CA ALA A 23 -9.74 1.30 -22.31
C ALA A 23 -8.35 1.78 -21.88
N VAL A 24 -7.32 0.99 -22.23
CA VAL A 24 -5.92 1.28 -21.93
C VAL A 24 -5.54 2.62 -22.56
N GLY A 25 -4.89 3.49 -21.78
CA GLY A 25 -4.43 4.81 -22.23
C GLY A 25 -5.43 5.95 -22.03
N THR A 26 -6.65 5.68 -21.54
CA THR A 26 -7.60 6.73 -21.16
C THR A 26 -7.16 7.47 -19.89
N ARG A 27 -7.61 8.72 -19.72
CA ARG A 27 -7.26 9.54 -18.54
C ARG A 27 -7.62 8.85 -17.22
N ASP A 28 -8.78 8.22 -17.18
CA ASP A 28 -9.28 7.56 -15.96
C ASP A 28 -8.52 6.25 -15.67
N HIS A 29 -8.07 5.54 -16.71
CA HIS A 29 -7.15 4.42 -16.56
C HIS A 29 -5.81 4.84 -15.92
N TRP A 30 -5.23 5.97 -16.34
CA TRP A 30 -4.01 6.51 -15.74
C TRP A 30 -4.21 6.96 -14.28
N LEU A 31 -5.37 7.54 -13.95
CA LEU A 31 -5.70 7.93 -12.58
C LEU A 31 -5.81 6.71 -11.65
N CYS A 32 -6.42 5.62 -12.12
CA CYS A 32 -6.46 4.36 -11.37
C CYS A 32 -5.06 3.79 -11.11
N LEU A 33 -4.21 3.74 -12.15
CA LEU A 33 -2.83 3.26 -12.00
C LEU A 33 -2.02 4.10 -11.03
N PHE A 34 -2.17 5.43 -11.07
CA PHE A 34 -1.48 6.34 -10.15
C PHE A 34 -1.92 6.13 -8.70
N GLU A 35 -3.21 5.93 -8.44
CA GLU A 35 -3.72 5.68 -7.09
C GLU A 35 -3.31 4.30 -6.56
N ILE A 36 -3.23 3.27 -7.43
CA ILE A 36 -2.67 1.95 -7.08
C ILE A 36 -1.21 2.09 -6.67
N GLU A 37 -0.39 2.77 -7.48
CA GLU A 37 1.03 2.96 -7.18
C GLU A 37 1.23 3.81 -5.91
N ARG A 38 0.40 4.84 -5.72
CA ARG A 38 0.40 5.65 -4.48
C ARG A 38 0.08 4.82 -3.25
N ARG A 39 -0.87 3.89 -3.33
CA ARG A 39 -1.23 2.98 -2.23
C ARG A 39 -0.17 1.92 -2.01
N ARG A 40 0.48 1.43 -3.07
CA ARG A 40 1.62 0.50 -2.99
C ARG A 40 2.83 1.15 -2.31
N ASN A 41 3.08 2.43 -2.63
CA ASN A 41 4.16 3.22 -2.07
C ASN A 41 3.77 3.96 -0.78
N ARG A 42 2.61 3.65 -0.17
CA ARG A 42 2.39 4.05 1.22
C ARG A 42 3.46 3.36 2.05
N GLY A 43 4.35 4.17 2.60
CA GLY A 43 5.49 3.73 3.40
C GLY A 43 5.10 2.79 4.55
N PRO A 44 6.09 2.23 5.24
CA PRO A 44 5.90 1.18 6.23
C PRO A 44 4.74 1.50 7.17
N THR A 45 3.74 0.63 7.15
CA THR A 45 2.59 0.72 8.05
C THR A 45 3.06 0.56 9.51
N ILE A 46 2.24 0.98 10.48
CA ILE A 46 2.52 0.78 11.91
C ILE A 46 2.88 -0.69 12.20
N ARG A 47 2.22 -1.64 11.51
CA ARG A 47 2.53 -3.08 11.60
C ARG A 47 3.95 -3.41 11.13
N SER A 48 4.43 -2.77 10.07
CA SER A 48 5.80 -2.93 9.58
C SER A 48 6.83 -2.41 10.60
N TRP A 49 6.54 -1.29 11.27
CA TRP A 49 7.40 -0.76 12.33
C TRP A 49 7.44 -1.65 13.59
N ILE A 50 6.29 -2.20 13.99
CA ILE A 50 6.23 -3.17 15.09
C ILE A 50 7.07 -4.42 14.76
N ALA A 51 6.99 -4.91 13.52
CA ALA A 51 7.81 -6.05 13.10
C ALA A 51 9.31 -5.74 13.21
N ILE A 52 9.75 -4.56 12.78
CA ILE A 52 11.16 -4.12 12.92
C ILE A 52 11.55 -4.08 14.40
N ALA A 53 10.72 -3.50 15.28
CA ALA A 53 11.00 -3.42 16.70
C ALA A 53 11.15 -4.81 17.36
N ILE A 54 10.28 -5.77 17.00
CA ILE A 54 10.37 -7.15 17.47
C ILE A 54 11.64 -7.83 16.97
N SER A 55 12.02 -7.64 15.70
CA SER A 55 13.26 -8.19 15.15
C SER A 55 14.50 -7.65 15.88
N VAL A 56 14.53 -6.35 16.19
CA VAL A 56 15.62 -5.74 16.96
C VAL A 56 15.66 -6.29 18.39
N LEU A 57 14.52 -6.39 19.06
CA LEU A 57 14.43 -6.99 20.40
C LEU A 57 14.91 -8.44 20.42
N ALA A 58 14.53 -9.25 19.44
CA ALA A 58 14.97 -10.64 19.32
C ALA A 58 16.50 -10.75 19.16
N LEU A 59 17.11 -9.86 18.36
CA LEU A 59 18.56 -9.77 18.25
C LEU A 59 19.23 -9.43 19.58
N VAL A 60 18.70 -8.46 20.32
CA VAL A 60 19.25 -8.08 21.64
C VAL A 60 19.16 -9.23 22.63
N VAL A 61 18.01 -9.91 22.71
CA VAL A 61 17.83 -11.08 23.57
C VAL A 61 18.80 -12.20 23.20
N SER A 62 19.01 -12.44 21.90
CA SER A 62 19.97 -13.44 21.44
C SER A 62 21.40 -13.13 21.88
N VAL A 63 21.81 -11.85 21.85
CA VAL A 63 23.16 -11.45 22.29
C VAL A 63 23.31 -11.58 23.79
N VAL A 64 22.32 -11.13 24.57
CA VAL A 64 22.36 -11.20 26.04
C VAL A 64 22.31 -12.65 26.53
N GLY A 65 21.50 -13.50 25.92
CA GLY A 65 21.42 -14.92 26.29
C GLY A 65 22.59 -15.78 25.81
N ALA A 66 23.41 -15.27 24.89
CA ALA A 66 24.62 -15.95 24.43
C ALA A 66 25.87 -15.67 25.29
N ILE A 67 25.77 -14.72 26.23
CA ILE A 67 26.80 -14.39 27.23
C ILE A 67 26.49 -15.15 28.51
#